data_AF-A0A7S4C9X0-F1
#
_entry.id   AF-A0A7S4C9X0-F1
#
_cell.length_a   1.000
_cell.length_b   1.000
_cell.length_c   1.000
_cell.angle_alpha   90.00
_cell.angle_beta   90.00
_cell.angle_gamma   90.00
#
_symmetry.space_group_name_H-M   'P 1'
#
loop_
_entity.id
_entity.type
_entity.pdbx_description
1 polymer ?
#
loop_
_entity_poly.entity_id
_entity_poly.type
_entity_poly.pdbx_seq_one_letter_code
_entity_poly.pdbx_strand_id
1 'polypeptide(L)'
;RAELAEFVNLQRKQGHGDTKLTEDEAMIIGGALEMTNKTVQCCLTPLKDVFMLEASTLLDMDELQRIQAEGRSRVPVYEERRDNIVGMILVKDLLLMDHRKKVRAKEVARKELPGIYATKRLYDCLHIFLKGDSHMAAVHNVENPKRVDGIVTLEDIIEELIKEEIMDEMDVRTPAKKAP
;
A
#
# COMPACT_ATOMS: atom_id res chain seq x y z
N ARG A 1 -19.30 -15.10 -13.30
CA ARG A 1 -18.83 -13.90 -12.54
C ARG A 1 -19.82 -12.76 -12.64
N ALA A 2 -20.19 -12.31 -13.84
CA ALA A 2 -21.26 -11.31 -14.02
C ALA A 2 -22.58 -11.76 -13.36
N GLU A 3 -23.00 -13.01 -13.62
CA GLU A 3 -24.18 -13.62 -12.97
C GLU A 3 -24.09 -13.64 -11.43
N LEU A 4 -22.89 -13.88 -10.87
CA LEU A 4 -22.69 -13.91 -9.43
C LEU A 4 -22.74 -12.49 -8.84
N ALA A 5 -22.17 -11.50 -9.54
CA ALA A 5 -22.28 -10.10 -9.16
C ALA A 5 -23.73 -9.58 -9.25
N GLU A 6 -24.48 -10.04 -10.26
CA GLU A 6 -25.90 -9.73 -10.40
C GLU A 6 -26.72 -10.37 -9.28
N PHE A 7 -26.43 -11.63 -8.94
CA PHE A 7 -27.04 -12.31 -7.80
C PHE A 7 -26.77 -11.60 -6.47
N VAL A 8 -25.53 -11.17 -6.22
CA VAL A 8 -25.17 -10.40 -5.02
C VAL A 8 -25.94 -9.08 -4.96
N ASN A 9 -26.05 -8.37 -6.09
CA ASN A 9 -26.85 -7.15 -6.19
C ASN A 9 -28.34 -7.39 -5.95
N LEU A 10 -28.87 -8.53 -6.40
CA LEU A 10 -30.25 -8.93 -6.15
C LEU A 10 -30.49 -9.21 -4.67
N GLN A 11 -29.59 -9.94 -4.00
CA GLN A 11 -29.70 -10.20 -2.55
C GLN A 11 -29.60 -8.93 -1.72
N ARG A 12 -28.76 -7.97 -2.13
CA ARG A 12 -28.68 -6.63 -1.51
C ARG A 12 -30.02 -5.88 -1.59
N LYS A 13 -30.68 -5.88 -2.77
CA LYS A 13 -31.89 -5.08 -3.03
C LYS A 13 -33.19 -5.77 -2.63
N GLN A 14 -33.26 -7.09 -2.78
CA GLN A 14 -34.48 -7.89 -2.73
C GLN A 14 -34.35 -9.13 -1.82
N GLY A 15 -33.24 -9.30 -1.10
CA GLY A 15 -33.10 -10.40 -0.14
C GLY A 15 -34.13 -10.30 1.00
N HIS A 16 -34.57 -11.45 1.50
CA HIS A 16 -35.55 -11.55 2.58
C HIS A 16 -35.03 -12.45 3.71
N GLY A 17 -35.26 -12.06 4.96
CA GLY A 17 -34.79 -12.83 6.13
C GLY A 17 -33.28 -13.04 6.13
N ASP A 18 -32.83 -14.24 6.51
CA ASP A 18 -31.41 -14.63 6.63
C ASP A 18 -30.63 -14.67 5.31
N THR A 19 -31.29 -14.44 4.16
CA THR A 19 -30.63 -14.42 2.83
C THR A 19 -30.25 -13.01 2.38
N LYS A 20 -30.72 -11.98 3.09
CA LYS A 20 -30.43 -10.58 2.74
C LYS A 20 -29.00 -10.23 3.16
N LEU A 21 -28.17 -9.88 2.19
CA LEU A 21 -26.85 -9.31 2.46
C LEU A 21 -26.98 -7.91 3.03
N THR A 22 -26.15 -7.58 4.01
CA THR A 22 -25.95 -6.20 4.44
C THR A 22 -25.26 -5.40 3.33
N GLU A 23 -25.24 -4.08 3.46
CA GLU A 23 -24.55 -3.21 2.50
C GLU A 23 -23.05 -3.53 2.46
N ASP A 24 -22.42 -3.64 3.64
CA ASP A 24 -21.00 -3.98 3.81
C ASP A 24 -20.68 -5.36 3.22
N GLU A 25 -21.50 -6.37 3.48
CA GLU A 25 -21.31 -7.73 2.93
C GLU A 25 -21.37 -7.71 1.40
N ALA A 26 -22.37 -7.06 0.83
CA ALA A 26 -22.51 -6.94 -0.62
C ALA A 26 -21.35 -6.17 -1.25
N MET A 27 -20.82 -5.17 -0.55
CA MET A 27 -19.69 -4.33 -0.98
C MET A 27 -18.38 -5.13 -1.01
N ILE A 28 -18.07 -5.85 0.08
CA ILE A 28 -16.87 -6.72 0.16
C ILE A 28 -16.93 -7.83 -0.88
N ILE A 29 -18.09 -8.49 -1.03
CA ILE A 29 -18.26 -9.54 -2.05
C ILE A 29 -18.09 -8.94 -3.46
N GLY A 30 -18.67 -7.76 -3.71
CA GLY A 30 -18.49 -7.03 -4.96
C GLY A 30 -17.02 -6.72 -5.25
N GLY A 31 -16.30 -6.18 -4.27
CA GLY A 31 -14.89 -5.87 -4.39
C GLY A 31 -14.02 -7.08 -4.65
N ALA A 32 -14.29 -8.21 -3.98
CA ALA A 32 -13.61 -9.49 -4.24
C ALA A 32 -13.81 -9.98 -5.68
N LEU A 33 -15.03 -9.86 -6.21
CA LEU A 33 -15.35 -10.25 -7.58
C LEU A 33 -14.64 -9.37 -8.62
N GLU A 34 -14.57 -8.06 -8.37
CA GLU A 34 -13.87 -7.09 -9.22
C GLU A 34 -12.35 -7.25 -9.18
N MET A 35 -11.78 -7.50 -8.01
CA MET A 35 -10.33 -7.60 -7.77
C MET A 35 -9.63 -8.59 -8.70
N THR A 36 -10.33 -9.65 -9.14
CA THR A 36 -9.77 -10.62 -10.07
C THR A 36 -9.42 -10.00 -11.43
N ASN A 37 -10.15 -8.98 -11.85
CA ASN A 37 -9.92 -8.28 -13.11
C ASN A 37 -9.11 -6.98 -12.94
N LYS A 38 -8.88 -6.54 -11.70
CA LYS A 38 -8.00 -5.41 -11.40
C LYS A 38 -6.53 -5.82 -11.37
N THR A 39 -5.68 -4.85 -11.60
CA THR A 39 -4.22 -4.98 -11.57
C THR A 39 -3.65 -3.97 -10.60
N VAL A 40 -2.38 -4.13 -10.21
CA VAL A 40 -1.65 -3.19 -9.33
C VAL A 40 -1.77 -1.75 -9.81
N GLN A 41 -1.84 -1.53 -11.13
CA GLN A 41 -2.07 -0.21 -11.71
C GLN A 41 -3.28 0.54 -11.12
N CYS A 42 -4.31 -0.16 -10.64
CA CYS A 42 -5.53 0.45 -10.12
C CYS A 42 -5.36 1.10 -8.74
N CYS A 43 -4.40 0.65 -7.94
CA CYS A 43 -4.21 1.07 -6.55
C CYS A 43 -2.75 1.46 -6.24
N LEU A 44 -1.93 1.69 -7.27
CA LEU A 44 -0.53 2.07 -7.09
C LEU A 44 -0.44 3.49 -6.51
N THR A 45 0.44 3.69 -5.54
CA THR A 45 0.80 5.05 -5.09
C THR A 45 1.95 5.55 -5.98
N PRO A 46 1.76 6.60 -6.80
CA PRO A 46 2.80 7.10 -7.69
C PRO A 46 4.04 7.53 -6.93
N LEU A 47 5.23 7.25 -7.44
CA LEU A 47 6.50 7.49 -6.73
C LEU A 47 6.67 8.94 -6.22
N LYS A 48 6.10 9.91 -6.93
CA LYS A 48 6.11 11.34 -6.56
C LYS A 48 5.37 11.64 -5.25
N ASP A 49 4.39 10.82 -4.90
CA ASP A 49 3.50 10.99 -3.74
C ASP A 49 3.98 10.13 -2.56
N VAL A 50 5.02 9.31 -2.75
CA VAL A 50 5.60 8.45 -1.72
C VAL A 50 6.58 9.24 -0.86
N PHE A 51 6.46 9.16 0.47
CA PHE A 51 7.49 9.61 1.39
C PHE A 51 8.69 8.63 1.38
N MET A 52 9.89 9.15 1.10
CA MET A 52 11.09 8.33 0.93
C MET A 52 12.32 9.05 1.49
N LEU A 53 13.35 8.29 1.87
CA LEU A 53 14.63 8.81 2.33
C LEU A 53 15.73 8.53 1.32
N GLU A 54 16.66 9.49 1.19
CA GLU A 54 17.88 9.24 0.44
C GLU A 54 18.80 8.34 1.27
N ALA A 55 19.52 7.43 0.61
CA ALA A 55 20.46 6.50 1.24
C ALA A 55 21.51 7.21 2.12
N SER A 56 21.86 8.44 1.76
CA SER A 56 22.86 9.26 2.44
C SER A 56 22.29 10.06 3.63
N THR A 57 20.96 10.16 3.78
CA THR A 57 20.28 10.93 4.84
C THR A 57 20.71 10.44 6.22
N LEU A 58 21.11 11.38 7.09
CA LEU A 58 21.40 11.11 8.49
C LEU A 58 20.10 11.01 9.29
N LEU A 59 19.98 9.98 10.13
CA LEU A 59 18.82 9.75 10.97
C LEU A 59 19.02 10.39 12.35
N ASP A 60 19.11 11.72 12.36
CA ASP A 60 19.14 12.52 13.58
C ASP A 60 17.72 12.74 14.15
N MET A 61 17.63 13.46 15.27
CA MET A 61 16.34 13.68 15.95
C MET A 61 15.32 14.41 15.08
N ASP A 62 15.75 15.33 14.23
CA ASP A 62 14.85 16.11 13.38
C ASP A 62 14.28 15.22 12.27
N GLU A 63 15.12 14.39 11.65
CA GLU A 63 14.64 13.45 10.63
C GLU A 63 13.75 12.35 11.24
N LEU A 64 14.07 11.87 12.46
CA LEU A 64 13.21 10.92 13.16
C LEU A 64 11.84 11.52 13.50
N GLN A 65 11.77 12.79 13.90
CA GLN A 65 10.51 13.50 14.11
C GLN A 65 9.73 13.66 12.80
N ARG A 66 10.41 13.95 11.70
CA ARG A 66 9.78 14.03 10.37
C ARG A 66 9.20 12.69 9.93
N ILE A 67 9.95 11.58 10.11
CA ILE A 67 9.46 10.22 9.84
C ILE A 67 8.23 9.91 10.70
N GLN A 68 8.27 10.27 11.98
CA GLN A 68 7.14 10.06 12.90
C GLN A 68 5.90 10.86 12.49
N ALA A 69 6.07 12.12 12.08
CA ALA A 69 4.96 12.99 11.68
C ALA A 69 4.26 12.52 10.40
N GLU A 70 4.97 11.84 9.51
CA GLU A 70 4.39 11.25 8.30
C GLU A 70 3.51 10.03 8.60
N GLY A 71 3.64 9.41 9.78
CA GLY A 71 2.80 8.29 10.21
C GLY A 71 3.06 6.94 9.51
N ARG A 72 4.02 6.87 8.57
CA ARG A 72 4.25 5.65 7.79
C ARG A 72 5.02 4.60 8.58
N SER A 73 4.52 3.37 8.61
CA SER A 73 5.24 2.22 9.20
C SER A 73 6.49 1.80 8.41
N ARG A 74 6.52 2.11 7.10
CA ARG A 74 7.51 1.64 6.13
C ARG A 74 7.94 2.81 5.24
N VAL A 75 9.24 3.03 5.14
CA VAL A 75 9.80 4.16 4.37
C VAL A 75 10.82 3.63 3.37
N PRO A 76 10.54 3.72 2.05
CA PRO A 76 11.50 3.34 1.03
C PRO A 76 12.78 4.20 1.09
N VAL A 77 13.91 3.59 0.77
CA VAL A 77 15.22 4.26 0.68
C VAL A 77 15.74 4.20 -0.75
N TYR A 78 16.10 5.35 -1.31
CA TYR A 78 16.60 5.46 -2.68
C TYR A 78 18.04 5.97 -2.74
N GLU A 79 18.76 5.70 -3.83
CA GLU A 79 20.14 6.15 -4.03
C GLU A 79 20.27 6.89 -5.36
N GLU A 80 20.81 8.12 -5.32
CA GLU A 80 20.97 9.06 -6.44
C GLU A 80 19.65 9.53 -7.08
N ARG A 81 18.82 8.60 -7.56
CA ARG A 81 17.52 8.88 -8.16
C ARG A 81 16.40 8.23 -7.34
N ARG A 82 15.27 8.92 -7.21
CA ARG A 82 14.11 8.40 -6.47
C ARG A 82 13.57 7.08 -7.01
N ASP A 83 13.74 6.84 -8.31
CA ASP A 83 13.31 5.60 -8.98
C ASP A 83 14.27 4.42 -8.77
N ASN A 84 15.43 4.66 -8.15
CA ASN A 84 16.42 3.66 -7.76
C ASN A 84 16.28 3.32 -6.27
N ILE A 85 15.25 2.53 -5.94
CA ILE A 85 15.01 2.07 -4.57
C ILE A 85 15.98 0.96 -4.22
N VAL A 86 16.77 1.17 -3.16
CA VAL A 86 17.80 0.23 -2.69
C VAL A 86 17.36 -0.58 -1.47
N GLY A 87 16.23 -0.23 -0.87
CA GLY A 87 15.67 -0.92 0.29
C GLY A 87 14.52 -0.17 0.94
N MET A 88 14.20 -0.57 2.17
CA MET A 88 13.12 -0.02 2.98
C MET A 88 13.49 -0.03 4.46
N ILE A 89 13.09 1.00 5.19
CA ILE A 89 13.18 1.09 6.64
C ILE A 89 11.83 0.71 7.25
N LEU A 90 11.85 -0.15 8.27
CA LEU A 90 10.72 -0.29 9.17
C LEU A 90 10.89 0.72 10.30
N VAL A 91 9.92 1.60 10.52
CA VAL A 91 10.05 2.68 11.51
C VAL A 91 10.26 2.14 12.93
N LYS A 92 9.68 0.97 13.25
CA LYS A 92 9.93 0.29 14.53
C LYS A 92 11.41 -0.07 14.76
N ASP A 93 12.19 -0.29 13.71
CA ASP A 93 13.61 -0.62 13.83
C ASP A 93 14.43 0.61 14.25
N LEU A 94 13.91 1.82 14.03
CA LEU A 94 14.54 3.08 14.45
C LEU A 94 14.44 3.31 15.97
N LEU A 95 13.50 2.65 16.66
CA LEU A 95 13.30 2.79 18.11
C LEU A 95 14.51 2.31 18.93
N LEU A 96 15.25 1.34 18.40
CA LEU A 96 16.43 0.76 19.06
C LEU A 96 17.75 1.44 18.62
N MET A 97 17.66 2.42 17.72
CA MET A 97 18.82 3.09 17.16
C MET A 97 19.34 4.19 18.08
N ASP A 98 20.65 4.27 18.27
CA ASP A 98 21.31 5.39 18.96
C ASP A 98 21.47 6.56 17.99
N HIS A 99 20.52 7.49 17.99
CA HIS A 99 20.49 8.70 17.14
C HIS A 99 21.70 9.64 17.33
N ARG A 100 22.52 9.44 18.37
CA ARG A 100 23.77 10.19 18.56
C ARG A 100 24.89 9.66 17.67
N LYS A 101 24.79 8.41 17.23
CA LYS A 101 25.64 7.87 16.18
C LYS A 101 25.09 8.40 14.87
N LYS A 102 25.94 9.01 14.04
CA LYS A 102 25.58 9.57 12.73
C LYS A 102 25.24 8.46 11.73
N VAL A 103 24.17 7.73 12.00
CA VAL A 103 23.68 6.59 11.21
C VAL A 103 22.96 7.12 9.99
N ARG A 104 23.28 6.57 8.82
CA ARG A 104 22.60 6.88 7.56
C ARG A 104 21.44 5.92 7.31
N ALA A 105 20.44 6.39 6.55
CA ALA A 105 19.29 5.59 6.16
C ALA A 105 19.67 4.22 5.54
N LYS A 106 20.71 4.18 4.68
CA LYS A 106 21.20 2.94 4.05
C LYS A 106 21.68 1.88 5.05
N GLU A 107 22.16 2.30 6.22
CA GLU A 107 22.73 1.40 7.24
C GLU A 107 21.66 0.62 8.01
N VAL A 108 20.45 1.19 8.10
CA VAL A 108 19.28 0.56 8.77
C VAL A 108 18.26 0.02 7.77
N ALA A 109 18.37 0.38 6.49
CA ALA A 109 17.49 -0.10 5.44
C ALA A 109 17.64 -1.62 5.25
N ARG A 110 16.50 -2.32 5.28
CA ARG A 110 16.41 -3.71 4.84
C ARG A 110 16.47 -3.75 3.32
N LYS A 111 17.19 -4.73 2.76
CA LYS A 111 17.25 -4.94 1.30
C LYS A 111 15.97 -5.56 0.73
N GLU A 112 15.09 -6.04 1.59
CA GLU A 112 13.86 -6.73 1.24
C GLU A 112 12.76 -5.72 0.88
N LEU A 113 12.72 -5.32 -0.38
CA LEU A 113 11.55 -4.69 -0.98
C LEU A 113 11.19 -5.48 -2.25
N PRO A 114 10.16 -6.34 -2.20
CA PRO A 114 9.74 -7.12 -3.36
C PRO A 114 9.41 -6.22 -4.55
N GLY A 115 9.90 -6.61 -5.73
CA GLY A 115 9.56 -5.97 -6.99
C GLY A 115 8.39 -6.67 -7.67
N ILE A 116 7.39 -5.91 -8.09
CA ILE A 116 6.25 -6.40 -8.89
C ILE A 116 6.01 -5.49 -10.09
N TYR A 117 5.22 -5.94 -11.06
CA TYR A 117 4.82 -5.13 -12.21
C TYR A 117 3.40 -4.58 -12.05
N ALA A 118 3.13 -3.41 -12.64
CA ALA A 118 1.81 -2.78 -12.62
C ALA A 118 0.69 -3.66 -13.23
N THR A 119 1.06 -4.59 -14.13
CA THR A 119 0.16 -5.54 -14.79
C THR A 119 -0.23 -6.73 -13.92
N LYS A 120 0.42 -6.93 -12.77
CA LYS A 120 0.13 -8.04 -11.87
C LYS A 120 -1.28 -7.91 -11.30
N ARG A 121 -2.02 -9.02 -11.17
CA ARG A 121 -3.37 -9.03 -10.62
C ARG A 121 -3.35 -8.72 -9.13
N LEU A 122 -4.35 -7.96 -8.65
CA LEU A 122 -4.46 -7.61 -7.23
C LEU A 122 -4.60 -8.85 -6.35
N TYR A 123 -5.33 -9.88 -6.80
CA TYR A 123 -5.47 -11.13 -6.06
C TYR A 123 -4.13 -11.85 -5.85
N ASP A 124 -3.23 -11.83 -6.84
CA ASP A 124 -1.90 -12.41 -6.70
C ASP A 124 -1.04 -11.59 -5.73
N CYS A 125 -1.16 -10.26 -5.76
CA CYS A 125 -0.46 -9.38 -4.82
C CYS A 125 -0.95 -9.59 -3.38
N LEU A 126 -2.26 -9.73 -3.17
CA LEU A 126 -2.81 -10.09 -1.86
C LEU A 126 -2.17 -11.38 -1.33
N HIS A 127 -2.08 -12.41 -2.17
CA HIS A 127 -1.48 -13.69 -1.77
C HIS A 127 0.01 -13.56 -1.43
N ILE A 128 0.76 -12.69 -2.12
CA ILE A 128 2.16 -12.39 -1.78
C ILE A 128 2.24 -11.75 -0.40
N PHE A 129 1.43 -10.73 -0.13
CA PHE A 129 1.45 -10.02 1.15
C PHE A 129 1.00 -10.91 2.31
N LEU A 130 0.01 -11.79 2.10
CA LEU A 130 -0.45 -12.73 3.12
C LEU A 130 0.57 -13.83 3.48
N LYS A 131 1.58 -14.10 2.62
CA LYS A 131 2.68 -15.01 2.96
C LYS A 131 3.63 -14.42 4.00
N GLY A 132 3.62 -13.10 4.19
CA GLY A 132 4.29 -12.42 5.29
C GLY A 132 5.70 -11.89 5.03
N ASP A 133 6.24 -12.03 3.81
CA ASP A 133 7.61 -11.56 3.50
C ASP A 133 7.70 -10.01 3.54
N SER A 134 6.68 -9.31 3.04
CA SER A 134 6.56 -7.85 3.13
C SER A 134 5.11 -7.43 2.88
N HIS A 135 4.67 -6.31 3.47
CA HIS A 135 3.36 -5.69 3.18
C HIS A 135 3.50 -4.45 2.26
N MET A 136 4.66 -4.28 1.64
CA MET A 136 4.95 -3.22 0.67
C MET A 136 5.78 -3.82 -0.46
N ALA A 137 5.51 -3.39 -1.70
CA ALA A 137 6.27 -3.76 -2.88
C ALA A 137 6.56 -2.54 -3.76
N ALA A 138 7.71 -2.55 -4.42
CA ALA A 138 8.04 -1.60 -5.48
C ALA A 138 7.35 -2.03 -6.78
N VAL A 139 6.71 -1.08 -7.46
CA VAL A 139 6.06 -1.31 -8.75
C VAL A 139 7.01 -0.89 -9.86
N HIS A 140 7.56 -1.85 -10.58
CA HIS A 140 8.52 -1.63 -11.66
C HIS A 140 7.84 -1.30 -12.97
N ASN A 141 8.48 -0.43 -13.73
CA ASN A 141 8.07 -0.10 -15.07
C ASN A 141 8.25 -1.30 -16.01
N VAL A 142 7.26 -1.52 -16.89
CA VAL A 142 7.24 -2.67 -17.81
C VAL A 142 8.32 -2.55 -18.90
N GLU A 143 8.60 -1.34 -19.37
CA GLU A 143 9.60 -1.08 -20.43
C GLU A 143 11.02 -0.95 -19.85
N ASN A 144 11.13 -0.46 -18.62
CA ASN A 144 12.40 -0.34 -17.90
C ASN A 144 12.30 -0.94 -16.49
N PRO A 145 12.61 -2.25 -16.33
CA PRO A 145 12.52 -2.93 -15.03
C PRO A 145 13.43 -2.35 -13.93
N LYS A 146 14.41 -1.52 -14.28
CA LYS A 146 15.26 -0.82 -13.29
C LYS A 146 14.65 0.47 -12.76
N ARG A 147 13.52 0.91 -13.31
CA ARG A 147 12.79 2.11 -12.91
C ARG A 147 11.55 1.72 -12.13
N VAL A 148 11.40 2.29 -10.94
CA VAL A 148 10.19 2.16 -10.12
C VAL A 148 9.20 3.26 -10.49
N ASP A 149 7.95 2.90 -10.78
CA ASP A 149 6.84 3.83 -11.06
C ASP A 149 6.09 4.25 -9.79
N GLY A 150 6.13 3.43 -8.76
CA GLY A 150 5.45 3.67 -7.49
C GLY A 150 5.61 2.51 -6.53
N ILE A 151 4.78 2.51 -5.49
CA ILE A 151 4.68 1.41 -4.54
C ILE A 151 3.24 0.90 -4.47
N VAL A 152 3.07 -0.28 -3.92
CA VAL A 152 1.77 -0.77 -3.46
C VAL A 152 1.93 -1.42 -2.10
N THR A 153 0.93 -1.25 -1.24
CA THR A 153 0.89 -1.79 0.11
C THR A 153 -0.25 -2.78 0.28
N LEU A 154 -0.24 -3.55 1.37
CA LEU A 154 -1.38 -4.42 1.71
C LEU A 154 -2.65 -3.60 1.93
N GLU A 155 -2.53 -2.40 2.50
CA GLU A 155 -3.64 -1.50 2.75
C GLU A 155 -4.38 -1.15 1.46
N ASP A 156 -3.67 -0.69 0.42
CA ASP A 156 -4.24 -0.38 -0.89
C ASP A 156 -5.03 -1.57 -1.49
N ILE A 157 -4.57 -2.80 -1.24
CA ILE A 157 -5.24 -4.01 -1.71
C ILE A 157 -6.52 -4.29 -0.91
N ILE A 158 -6.50 -4.05 0.40
CA ILE A 158 -7.68 -4.21 1.25
C ILE A 158 -8.71 -3.13 0.97
N GLU A 159 -8.30 -1.88 0.73
CA GLU A 159 -9.20 -0.79 0.29
C GLU A 159 -9.92 -1.17 -1.01
N GLU A 160 -9.22 -1.80 -1.96
CA GLU A 160 -9.84 -2.30 -3.19
C GLU A 160 -10.80 -3.47 -2.97
N LEU A 161 -10.61 -4.24 -1.89
CA LEU A 161 -11.49 -5.33 -1.49
C LEU A 161 -12.76 -4.81 -0.79
N ILE A 162 -12.61 -3.89 0.15
CA ILE A 162 -13.71 -3.35 0.97
C ILE A 162 -14.40 -2.15 0.32
N LYS A 163 -13.79 -1.55 -0.71
CA LYS A 163 -14.25 -0.35 -1.45
C LYS A 163 -14.39 0.91 -0.59
N GLU A 164 -13.69 0.95 0.53
CA GLU A 164 -13.60 2.08 1.45
C GLU A 164 -12.13 2.40 1.71
N GLU A 165 -11.82 3.68 1.94
CA GLU A 165 -10.50 4.11 2.39
C GLU A 165 -10.30 3.67 3.85
N ILE A 166 -9.12 3.13 4.14
CA ILE A 166 -8.72 2.82 5.50
C ILE A 166 -8.12 4.11 6.07
N MET A 167 -8.77 4.64 7.11
CA MET A 167 -8.30 5.84 7.80
C MET A 167 -7.26 5.44 8.85
N ASP A 168 -6.03 5.93 8.70
CA ASP A 168 -4.98 5.79 9.72
C ASP A 168 -5.30 6.70 10.92
N GLU A 169 -4.86 6.35 12.13
CA GLU A 169 -5.03 7.19 13.32
C GLU A 169 -4.40 8.59 13.17
N MET A 170 -3.42 8.71 12.27
CA MET A 170 -2.72 9.97 11.98
C MET A 170 -3.36 10.78 10.84
N ASP A 171 -4.35 10.24 10.13
CA ASP A 171 -5.02 10.95 9.05
C ASP A 171 -5.91 12.08 9.58
N VAL A 172 -5.61 13.31 9.13
CA VAL A 172 -6.46 14.46 9.45
C VAL A 172 -7.80 14.26 8.74
N ARG A 173 -8.90 14.22 9.51
CA ARG A 173 -10.29 14.16 8.99
C ARG A 173 -10.48 15.21 7.90
N THR A 174 -10.33 14.79 6.65
CA THR A 174 -10.75 15.60 5.51
C THR A 174 -12.19 15.19 5.25
N PRO A 175 -13.17 16.11 5.32
CA PRO A 175 -14.56 15.76 5.07
C PRO A 175 -14.63 15.15 3.67
N ALA A 176 -15.19 13.94 3.58
CA ALA A 176 -15.31 13.17 2.35
C ALA A 176 -15.73 14.09 1.19
N LYS A 177 -14.95 14.10 0.11
CA LYS A 177 -15.39 14.71 -1.14
C LYS A 177 -16.65 13.97 -1.55
N LYS A 178 -17.81 14.59 -1.34
CA LYS A 178 -19.05 14.17 -2.01
C LYS A 178 -18.75 14.19 -3.51
N ALA A 179 -18.66 13.01 -4.11
CA ALA A 179 -18.72 12.89 -5.55
C ALA A 179 -20.09 13.44 -6.02
N PRO A 180 -20.15 14.09 -7.20
CA PRO A 180 -21.40 14.60 -7.77
C PRO A 180 -22.39 13.49 -8.13
#